data_AF-A0A920P9Y9-F1
#
_entry.id   AF-A0A920P9Y9-F1
#
_cell.length_a   1.000
_cell.length_b   1.000
_cell.length_c   1.000
_cell.angle_alpha   90.00
_cell.angle_beta   90.00
_cell.angle_gamma   90.00
#
_symmetry.space_group_name_H-M   'P 1'
#
loop_
_entity.id
_entity.type
_entity.pdbx_description
1 polymer ?
#
loop_
_entity_poly.entity_id
_entity_poly.type
_entity_poly.pdbx_seq_one_letter_code
_entity_poly.pdbx_strand_id
1 'polypeptide(L)'
;MLQAEPTIDLVPVCREGETMAIAAGLWVGGARPVVLIQNTGIFESGDSIRGLGLDIDQPLVMLIGYRGWTRRGATPDSAAHFTEHILHAWGINYYLVETDEDADRIGLAVAEAERTQKPVGVLIGAEFGSD
;
A
#
# COMPACT_ATOMS: atom_id res chain seq x y z
N MET A 1 -14.06 -10.11 5.47
CA MET A 1 -14.09 -8.66 5.13
C MET A 1 -13.47 -7.90 6.29
N LEU A 2 -12.62 -6.90 6.02
CA LEU A 2 -11.91 -6.13 7.07
C LEU A 2 -12.84 -5.51 8.13
N GLN A 3 -14.04 -5.08 7.73
CA GLN A 3 -15.06 -4.52 8.64
C GLN A 3 -15.54 -5.48 9.72
N ALA A 4 -15.31 -6.79 9.56
CA ALA A 4 -15.72 -7.81 10.51
C ALA A 4 -14.62 -8.19 11.51
N GLU A 5 -13.40 -7.64 11.35
CA GLU A 5 -12.28 -7.89 12.27
C GLU A 5 -12.34 -6.91 13.45
N PRO A 6 -12.73 -7.34 14.67
CA PRO A 6 -12.94 -6.45 15.81
C PRO A 6 -11.66 -5.79 16.33
N THR A 7 -10.48 -6.27 15.92
CA THR A 7 -9.19 -5.70 16.32
C THR A 7 -8.70 -4.58 15.39
N ILE A 8 -9.42 -4.30 14.30
CA ILE A 8 -9.03 -3.29 13.31
C ILE A 8 -10.10 -2.21 13.23
N ASP A 9 -9.69 -0.97 13.50
CA ASP A 9 -10.52 0.21 13.27
C ASP A 9 -10.43 0.66 11.80
N LEU A 10 -11.54 0.57 11.07
CA LEU A 10 -11.62 1.06 9.70
C LEU A 10 -11.93 2.57 9.69
N VAL A 11 -10.96 3.36 9.24
CA VAL A 11 -11.12 4.81 9.01
C VAL A 11 -11.38 5.05 7.52
N PRO A 12 -12.61 5.36 7.08
CA PRO A 12 -12.89 5.65 5.68
C PRO A 12 -12.31 7.00 5.28
N VAL A 13 -11.93 7.13 4.01
CA VAL A 13 -11.46 8.37 3.39
C VAL A 13 -12.37 8.77 2.23
N CYS A 14 -12.43 10.07 1.93
CA CYS A 14 -13.23 10.56 0.80
C CYS A 14 -12.48 10.39 -0.52
N ARG A 15 -11.15 10.55 -0.49
CA ARG A 15 -10.24 10.38 -1.63
C ARG A 15 -8.95 9.70 -1.19
N GLU A 16 -8.30 8.97 -2.11
CA GLU A 16 -7.05 8.26 -1.81
C GLU A 16 -5.92 9.25 -1.50
N GLY A 17 -5.95 10.46 -2.07
CA GLY A 17 -5.01 11.54 -1.79
C GLY A 17 -4.94 11.97 -0.31
N GLU A 18 -6.03 11.83 0.45
CA GLU A 18 -6.14 12.25 1.86
C GLU A 18 -5.53 11.23 2.82
N THR A 19 -5.34 10.00 2.36
CA THR A 19 -5.02 8.86 3.21
C THR A 19 -3.69 9.03 3.95
N MET A 20 -2.68 9.62 3.30
CA MET A 20 -1.37 9.85 3.93
C MET A 20 -1.44 10.88 5.07
N ALA A 21 -2.26 11.92 4.92
CA ALA A 21 -2.44 12.92 5.97
C ALA A 21 -3.16 12.34 7.19
N ILE A 22 -4.19 11.52 6.96
CA ILE A 22 -4.91 10.83 8.03
C ILE A 22 -3.99 9.83 8.74
N ALA A 23 -3.23 9.03 7.97
CA ALA A 23 -2.26 8.10 8.54
C ALA A 23 -1.17 8.84 9.33
N ALA A 24 -0.62 9.94 8.82
CA ALA A 24 0.35 10.75 9.54
C ALA A 24 -0.21 11.27 10.87
N GLY A 25 -1.45 11.79 10.89
CA GLY A 25 -2.11 12.23 12.11
C GLY A 25 -2.29 11.11 13.14
N LEU A 26 -2.77 9.93 12.69
CA LEU A 26 -2.92 8.75 13.54
C LEU A 26 -1.58 8.28 14.13
N TRP A 27 -0.54 8.24 13.29
CA TRP A 27 0.81 7.86 13.71
C TRP A 27 1.39 8.82 14.75
N VAL A 28 1.26 10.13 14.54
CA VAL A 28 1.66 11.15 15.53
C VAL A 28 0.87 11.01 16.83
N GLY A 29 -0.40 10.58 16.74
CA GLY A 29 -1.25 10.25 17.89
C GLY A 29 -0.88 8.95 18.62
N GLY A 30 0.16 8.23 18.17
CA GLY A 30 0.63 6.98 18.77
C GLY A 30 -0.03 5.71 18.22
N ALA A 31 -0.88 5.82 17.20
CA ALA A 31 -1.44 4.66 16.52
C ALA A 31 -0.45 4.09 15.48
N ARG A 32 -0.75 2.88 14.98
CA ARG A 32 0.04 2.18 13.95
C ARG A 32 -0.81 1.97 12.70
N PRO A 33 -1.02 3.01 11.88
CA PRO A 33 -1.91 2.92 10.73
C PRO A 33 -1.33 2.07 9.61
N VAL A 34 -2.22 1.42 8.87
CA VAL A 34 -1.94 0.79 7.59
C VAL A 34 -2.90 1.40 6.57
N VAL A 35 -2.39 1.67 5.36
CA VAL A 35 -3.19 2.25 4.29
C VAL A 35 -3.63 1.17 3.32
N LEU A 36 -4.93 1.09 3.05
CA LEU A 36 -5.47 0.27 1.97
C LEU A 36 -5.82 1.18 0.79
N ILE A 37 -5.20 0.96 -0.36
CA ILE A 37 -5.29 1.85 -1.53
C ILE A 37 -5.27 1.02 -2.82
N GLN A 38 -5.90 1.46 -3.90
CA GLN A 38 -5.69 0.83 -5.21
C GLN A 38 -4.42 1.38 -5.86
N ASN A 39 -3.80 0.63 -6.77
CA ASN A 39 -2.65 1.12 -7.51
C ASN A 39 -2.93 2.40 -8.34
N THR A 40 -4.16 2.64 -8.77
CA THR A 40 -4.54 3.95 -9.36
C THR A 40 -4.48 5.09 -8.37
N GLY A 41 -4.81 4.81 -7.10
CA GLY A 41 -4.71 5.77 -6.01
C GLY A 41 -3.30 6.18 -5.72
N ILE A 42 -2.33 5.28 -5.91
CA ILE A 42 -0.90 5.62 -5.81
C ILE A 42 -0.55 6.78 -6.76
N PHE A 43 -1.13 6.83 -7.96
CA PHE A 43 -0.88 7.92 -8.90
C PHE A 43 -1.56 9.23 -8.49
N GLU A 44 -2.76 9.15 -7.93
CA GLU A 44 -3.46 10.32 -7.38
C GLU A 44 -2.70 10.90 -6.17
N SER A 45 -2.29 10.02 -5.26
CA SER A 45 -1.70 10.34 -3.97
C SER A 45 -0.21 10.62 -4.03
N GLY A 46 0.39 10.74 -5.22
CA GLY A 46 1.85 10.83 -5.35
C GLY A 46 2.49 11.98 -4.57
N ASP A 47 1.86 13.15 -4.53
CA ASP A 47 2.36 14.27 -3.72
C ASP A 47 2.25 14.00 -2.22
N SER A 48 1.15 13.38 -1.75
CA SER A 48 0.98 13.08 -0.34
C SER A 48 1.86 11.90 0.12
N ILE A 49 2.12 10.91 -0.73
CA ILE A 49 3.09 9.84 -0.47
C ILE A 49 4.50 10.41 -0.36
N ARG A 50 4.89 11.29 -1.28
CA ARG A 50 6.22 11.93 -1.23
C ARG A 50 6.35 12.86 -0.03
N GLY A 51 5.39 13.77 0.17
CA GLY A 51 5.47 14.81 1.19
C GLY A 51 5.20 14.33 2.63
N LEU A 52 4.36 13.31 2.81
CA LEU A 52 3.97 12.83 4.14
C LEU A 52 4.39 11.38 4.41
N GLY A 53 4.69 10.60 3.38
CA GLY A 53 5.34 9.31 3.57
C GLY A 53 6.86 9.47 3.67
N LEU A 54 7.47 10.02 2.62
CA LEU A 54 8.93 10.08 2.49
C LEU A 54 9.57 11.25 3.24
N ASP A 55 9.09 12.48 3.04
CA ASP A 55 9.78 13.68 3.57
C ASP A 55 9.74 13.80 5.11
N ILE A 56 8.81 13.10 5.77
CA ILE A 56 8.69 13.09 7.24
C ILE A 56 9.11 11.75 7.88
N ASP A 57 9.74 10.88 7.09
CA ASP A 57 10.23 9.56 7.53
C ASP A 57 9.13 8.72 8.24
N GLN A 58 7.93 8.68 7.67
CA GLN A 58 6.81 7.95 8.28
C GLN A 58 6.98 6.43 8.04
N PRO A 59 7.01 5.60 9.10
CA PRO A 59 6.96 4.14 8.96
C PRO A 59 5.54 3.70 8.61
N LEU A 60 5.25 3.56 7.31
CA LEU A 60 3.91 3.27 6.82
C LEU A 60 3.88 2.05 5.90
N VAL A 61 2.92 1.14 6.12
CA VAL A 61 2.62 0.09 5.15
C VAL A 61 1.42 0.49 4.31
N MET A 62 1.59 0.39 2.98
CA MET A 62 0.51 0.56 2.01
C MET A 62 0.15 -0.81 1.42
N LEU A 63 -1.01 -1.33 1.77
CA LEU A 63 -1.64 -2.47 1.11
C LEU A 63 -2.28 -1.98 -0.20
N ILE A 64 -1.62 -2.27 -1.31
CA ILE A 64 -1.94 -1.75 -2.63
C ILE A 64 -2.67 -2.83 -3.41
N GLY A 65 -3.96 -2.62 -3.71
CA GLY A 65 -4.68 -3.46 -4.67
C GLY A 65 -3.97 -3.40 -6.03
N TYR A 66 -3.43 -4.54 -6.49
CA TYR A 66 -2.65 -4.55 -7.72
C TYR A 66 -3.55 -4.82 -8.94
N ARG A 67 -4.41 -3.85 -9.27
CA ARG A 67 -5.34 -3.97 -10.39
C ARG A 67 -4.57 -4.19 -11.71
N GLY A 68 -4.98 -5.22 -12.44
CA GLY A 68 -4.38 -5.59 -13.72
C GLY A 68 -3.10 -6.42 -13.61
N TRP A 69 -2.71 -6.86 -12.41
CA TRP A 69 -1.61 -7.80 -12.20
C TRP A 69 -1.83 -9.11 -12.96
N THR A 70 -0.76 -9.62 -13.56
CA THR A 70 -0.72 -10.93 -14.21
C THR A 70 0.72 -11.42 -14.27
N ARG A 71 0.95 -12.68 -13.90
CA ARG A 71 2.27 -13.32 -14.02
C ARG A 71 2.79 -13.40 -15.46
N ARG A 72 1.89 -13.30 -16.45
CA ARG A 72 2.24 -13.38 -17.88
C ARG A 72 2.63 -12.02 -18.47
N GLY A 73 2.54 -10.94 -17.70
CA GLY A 73 2.90 -9.57 -18.10
C GLY A 73 2.00 -8.93 -19.16
N ALA A 74 1.02 -9.66 -19.71
CA ALA A 74 0.11 -9.14 -20.73
C ALA A 74 -1.18 -8.62 -20.07
N THR A 75 -1.27 -7.30 -19.93
CA THR A 75 -2.46 -6.62 -19.38
C THR A 75 -2.74 -5.33 -20.16
N PRO A 76 -4.01 -5.00 -20.44
CA PRO A 76 -4.35 -3.70 -21.03
C PRO A 76 -4.37 -2.58 -19.98
N ASP A 77 -4.29 -2.90 -18.68
CA ASP A 77 -4.41 -1.92 -17.61
C ASP A 77 -3.11 -1.11 -17.48
N SER A 78 -3.18 0.18 -17.80
CA SER A 78 -2.02 1.08 -17.67
C SER A 78 -1.54 1.21 -16.23
N ALA A 79 -2.43 1.06 -15.23
CA ALA A 79 -2.01 1.11 -13.83
C ALA A 79 -1.02 0.00 -13.51
N ALA A 80 -1.28 -1.21 -14.02
CA ALA A 80 -0.41 -2.35 -13.81
C ALA A 80 1.00 -2.10 -14.37
N HIS A 81 1.10 -1.47 -15.55
CA HIS A 81 2.36 -1.13 -16.19
C HIS A 81 3.20 -0.13 -15.39
N PHE A 82 2.57 0.87 -14.75
CA PHE A 82 3.31 1.95 -14.09
C PHE A 82 3.54 1.74 -12.60
N THR A 83 2.79 0.86 -11.94
CA THR A 83 2.81 0.70 -10.47
C THR A 83 4.23 0.49 -9.94
N GLU A 84 4.91 -0.57 -10.37
CA GLU A 84 6.26 -0.90 -9.90
C GLU A 84 7.29 0.16 -10.30
N HIS A 85 7.16 0.73 -11.51
CA HIS A 85 8.04 1.80 -11.99
C HIS A 85 7.96 3.06 -11.13
N ILE A 86 6.75 3.42 -10.69
CA ILE A 86 6.52 4.59 -9.82
C ILE A 86 7.04 4.33 -8.41
N LEU A 87 6.77 3.15 -7.84
CA LEU A 87 7.33 2.76 -6.54
C LEU A 87 8.86 2.79 -6.56
N HIS A 88 9.47 2.25 -7.62
CA HIS A 88 10.91 2.31 -7.83
C HIS A 88 11.43 3.75 -7.98
N ALA A 89 10.73 4.60 -8.75
CA ALA A 89 11.12 6.01 -8.91
C ALA A 89 11.09 6.80 -7.58
N TRP A 90 10.20 6.42 -6.67
CA TRP A 90 10.11 6.99 -5.31
C TRP A 90 11.03 6.30 -4.30
N GLY A 91 11.73 5.25 -4.69
CA GLY A 91 12.57 4.46 -3.78
C GLY A 91 11.77 3.72 -2.70
N ILE A 92 10.52 3.38 -2.99
CA ILE A 92 9.65 2.62 -2.10
C ILE A 92 9.78 1.13 -2.44
N ASN A 93 10.28 0.36 -1.48
CA ASN A 93 10.32 -1.09 -1.59
C ASN A 93 8.91 -1.66 -1.49
N TYR A 94 8.70 -2.84 -2.10
CA TYR A 94 7.44 -3.54 -2.01
C TYR A 94 7.61 -5.05 -1.96
N TYR A 95 6.59 -5.69 -1.39
CA TYR A 95 6.39 -7.13 -1.44
C TYR A 95 5.15 -7.42 -2.29
N LEU A 96 5.12 -8.56 -2.97
CA LEU A 96 3.94 -9.03 -3.69
C LEU A 96 3.26 -10.11 -2.85
N VAL A 97 1.93 -10.11 -2.76
CA VAL A 97 1.12 -11.18 -2.14
C VAL A 97 0.13 -11.65 -3.19
N GLU A 98 0.29 -12.89 -3.64
CA GLU A 98 -0.60 -13.50 -4.65
C GLU A 98 -1.50 -14.57 -4.04
N THR A 99 -1.02 -15.25 -2.99
CA THR A 99 -1.74 -16.32 -2.29
C THR A 99 -1.65 -16.13 -0.78
N ASP A 100 -2.44 -16.90 -0.04
CA ASP A 100 -2.41 -16.90 1.43
C ASP A 100 -1.04 -17.34 1.99
N GLU A 101 -0.26 -18.11 1.23
CA GLU A 101 1.10 -18.53 1.61
C GLU A 101 2.08 -17.36 1.66
N ASP A 102 1.78 -16.25 0.97
CA ASP A 102 2.59 -15.04 0.94
C ASP A 102 2.24 -14.05 2.06
N ALA A 103 1.25 -14.35 2.91
CA ALA A 103 0.71 -13.40 3.88
C ALA A 103 1.73 -12.91 4.92
N ASP A 104 2.79 -13.70 5.17
CA ASP A 104 3.89 -13.33 6.06
C ASP A 104 4.66 -12.08 5.58
N ARG A 105 4.62 -11.80 4.27
CA ARG A 105 5.24 -10.61 3.67
C ARG A 105 4.67 -9.30 4.18
N ILE A 106 3.43 -9.28 4.67
CA ILE A 106 2.86 -8.10 5.34
C ILE A 106 3.66 -7.79 6.61
N GLY A 107 4.00 -8.81 7.40
CA GLY A 107 4.84 -8.66 8.59
C GLY A 107 6.26 -8.19 8.25
N LEU A 108 6.84 -8.69 7.16
CA LEU A 108 8.13 -8.23 6.65
C LEU A 108 8.09 -6.75 6.24
N ALA A 109 7.03 -6.33 5.55
CA ALA A 109 6.82 -4.94 5.17
C ALA A 109 6.69 -4.01 6.38
N VAL A 110 5.95 -4.43 7.43
CA VAL A 110 5.85 -3.68 8.70
C VAL A 110 7.22 -3.52 9.35
N ALA A 111 7.97 -4.62 9.50
CA ALA A 111 9.29 -4.59 10.11
C ALA A 111 10.27 -3.71 9.31
N GLU A 112 10.18 -3.72 7.98
CA GLU A 112 10.99 -2.88 7.12
C GLU A 112 10.62 -1.40 7.22
N ALA A 113 9.33 -1.07 7.21
CA ALA A 113 8.85 0.31 7.37
C ALA A 113 9.33 0.88 8.71
N GLU A 114 9.22 0.12 9.80
CA GLU A 114 9.71 0.50 11.12
C GLU A 114 11.23 0.66 11.15
N ARG A 115 11.98 -0.27 10.56
CA ARG A 115 13.45 -0.21 10.54
C ARG A 115 13.99 0.93 9.68
N THR A 116 13.34 1.24 8.57
CA THR A 116 13.81 2.23 7.59
C THR A 116 13.21 3.62 7.80
N GLN A 117 12.14 3.73 8.59
CA GLN A 117 11.33 4.94 8.75
C GLN A 117 10.86 5.46 7.38
N LYS A 118 10.35 4.55 6.54
CA LYS A 118 9.87 4.86 5.20
C LYS A 118 8.60 4.09 4.88
N PRO A 119 7.81 4.57 3.90
CA PRO A 119 6.72 3.80 3.33
C PRO A 119 7.22 2.52 2.67
N VAL A 120 6.47 1.42 2.84
CA VAL A 120 6.68 0.14 2.16
C VAL A 120 5.36 -0.31 1.54
N GLY A 121 5.41 -0.73 0.28
CA GLY A 121 4.26 -1.28 -0.43
C GLY A 121 4.06 -2.77 -0.18
N VAL A 122 2.82 -3.21 -0.17
CA VAL A 122 2.45 -4.62 -0.32
C VAL A 122 1.44 -4.70 -1.47
N LEU A 123 1.89 -5.17 -2.62
CA LEU A 123 1.07 -5.35 -3.80
C LEU A 123 0.22 -6.61 -3.62
N ILE A 124 -1.10 -6.44 -3.57
CA ILE A 124 -2.06 -7.54 -3.45
C ILE A 124 -2.49 -7.92 -4.87
N GLY A 125 -1.83 -8.95 -5.41
CA GLY A 125 -2.03 -9.48 -6.75
C GLY A 125 -2.81 -10.78 -6.71
N ALA A 126 -4.03 -10.77 -6.16
CA ALA A 126 -4.90 -11.93 -6.31
C ALA A 126 -5.32 -12.04 -7.79
N GLU A 127 -5.16 -13.22 -8.40
CA GLU A 127 -5.88 -13.53 -9.64
C GLU A 127 -7.37 -13.44 -9.31
N PHE A 128 -8.03 -12.35 -9.70
CA PHE A 128 -9.49 -12.30 -9.68
C PHE A 128 -10.00 -13.28 -10.73
N GLY A 129 -10.20 -14.54 -10.33
CA GLY A 129 -10.94 -15.54 -11.09
C GLY A 129 -10.34 -16.94 -11.07
N SER A 130 -10.72 -17.73 -10.07
CA SER A 130 -11.39 -19.02 -10.28
C SER A 130 -11.70 -19.68 -8.95
N ASP A 131 -12.89 -19.39 -8.41
CA ASP A 131 -13.82 -20.35 -7.82
C ASP A 131 -15.25 -19.86 -8.06
#